data_AF-A0ABD1CBR9-F1
#
_entry.id   AF-A0ABD1CBR9-F1
#
_cell.length_a   1.000
_cell.length_b   1.000
_cell.length_c   1.000
_cell.angle_alpha   90.00
_cell.angle_beta   90.00
_cell.angle_gamma   90.00
#
_symmetry.space_group_name_H-M   'P 1'
#
loop_
_entity.id
_entity.type
_entity.pdbx_description
1 polymer ?
#
loop_
_entity_poly.entity_id
_entity_poly.type
_entity_poly.pdbx_seq_one_letter_code
_entity_poly.pdbx_strand_id
1 'polypeptide(L)'
;MSLTFENGTEMPALGFGTWRAPNEEVEKALNEALEAGYRHIDTAPVYLNEKTIGNVLKEWLDAGRLTREELFIVTKLPPHGTRAATVEKFLRRSLDDLQLEYVDLYHVHVPFTVPEVDGPFLMDDNGDIVLETTTDHVALWKVGNNLITL
;
A
#
# COMPACT_ATOMS: atom_id res chain seq x y z
N MET A 1 10.86 -15.79 -11.26
CA MET A 1 12.11 -15.08 -10.91
C MET A 1 11.81 -14.23 -9.69
N SER A 2 12.50 -14.46 -8.58
CA SER A 2 12.36 -13.71 -7.32
C SER A 2 13.67 -12.96 -7.02
N LEU A 3 13.56 -11.89 -6.25
CA LEU A 3 14.67 -11.20 -5.60
C LEU A 3 14.55 -11.44 -4.09
N THR A 4 15.69 -11.61 -3.42
CA THR A 4 15.71 -11.86 -1.97
C THR A 4 16.16 -10.60 -1.25
N PHE A 5 15.38 -10.15 -0.27
CA PHE A 5 15.76 -9.06 0.62
C PHE A 5 16.82 -9.53 1.64
N GLU A 6 17.46 -8.57 2.32
CA GLU A 6 18.47 -8.87 3.34
C GLU A 6 17.92 -9.69 4.52
N ASN A 7 16.62 -9.58 4.81
CA ASN A 7 15.92 -10.36 5.83
C ASN A 7 15.51 -11.77 5.36
N GLY A 8 15.84 -12.17 4.12
CA GLY A 8 15.51 -13.47 3.55
C GLY A 8 14.14 -13.56 2.88
N THR A 9 13.29 -12.53 2.98
CA THR A 9 12.00 -12.51 2.27
C THR A 9 12.21 -12.52 0.76
N GLU A 10 11.48 -13.38 0.05
CA GLU A 10 11.48 -13.43 -1.40
C GLU A 10 10.37 -12.55 -1.99
N MET A 11 10.72 -11.66 -2.90
CA MET A 11 9.80 -10.80 -3.65
C MET A 11 9.79 -11.23 -5.12
N PRO A 12 8.63 -11.49 -5.75
CA PRO A 12 8.56 -11.68 -7.19
C PRO A 12 9.12 -10.45 -7.93
N ALA A 13 10.05 -10.69 -8.87
CA ALA A 13 10.77 -9.62 -9.55
C ALA A 13 9.90 -8.78 -10.49
N LEU A 14 8.73 -9.32 -10.88
CA LEU A 14 7.72 -8.63 -11.67
C LEU A 14 6.45 -8.47 -10.83
N GLY A 15 6.00 -7.22 -10.67
CA GLY A 15 4.78 -6.87 -9.95
C GLY A 15 3.77 -6.14 -10.83
N PHE A 16 2.50 -6.20 -10.42
CA PHE A 16 1.39 -5.49 -11.05
C PHE A 16 1.14 -4.17 -10.31
N GLY A 17 1.36 -3.04 -11.00
CA GLY A 17 1.12 -1.70 -10.44
C GLY A 17 -0.32 -1.23 -10.64
N THR A 18 -0.91 -0.65 -9.60
CA THR A 18 -2.34 -0.28 -9.59
C THR A 18 -2.61 1.23 -9.62
N TRP A 19 -1.57 2.05 -9.78
CA TRP A 19 -1.71 3.52 -9.80
C TRP A 19 -2.49 4.01 -11.03
N ARG A 20 -3.41 4.96 -10.80
CA ARG A 20 -4.29 5.58 -11.80
C ARG A 20 -5.25 4.63 -12.51
N ALA A 21 -5.43 3.41 -12.02
CA ALA A 21 -6.48 2.53 -12.48
C ALA A 21 -7.77 2.82 -11.70
N PRO A 22 -8.85 3.32 -12.35
CA PRO A 22 -10.17 3.42 -11.74
C PRO A 22 -10.66 2.05 -11.25
N ASN A 23 -11.62 2.03 -10.32
CA ASN A 23 -12.07 0.79 -9.69
C ASN A 23 -12.51 -0.29 -10.69
N GLU A 24 -13.32 0.05 -11.71
CA GLU A 24 -13.76 -0.94 -12.71
C GLU A 24 -12.59 -1.49 -13.55
N GLU A 25 -11.60 -0.64 -13.86
CA GLU A 25 -10.44 -1.06 -14.64
C GLU A 25 -9.46 -1.89 -13.81
N VAL A 26 -9.20 -1.51 -12.55
CA VAL A 26 -8.29 -2.26 -11.68
C VAL A 26 -8.85 -3.63 -11.34
N GLU A 27 -10.17 -3.77 -11.16
CA GLU A 27 -10.81 -5.05 -10.89
C GLU A 27 -10.56 -6.03 -12.04
N LYS A 28 -10.84 -5.60 -13.26
CA LYS A 28 -10.62 -6.42 -14.47
C LYS A 28 -9.14 -6.72 -14.67
N ALA A 29 -8.29 -5.71 -14.61
CA ALA A 29 -6.86 -5.86 -14.88
C ALA A 29 -6.15 -6.71 -13.82
N LEU A 30 -6.55 -6.61 -12.55
CA LEU A 30 -6.02 -7.44 -11.47
C LEU A 30 -6.43 -8.91 -11.65
N ASN A 31 -7.69 -9.19 -12.00
CA ASN A 31 -8.11 -10.54 -12.34
C ASN A 31 -7.27 -11.11 -13.50
N GLU A 32 -7.10 -10.37 -14.59
CA GLU A 32 -6.26 -10.79 -15.72
C GLU A 32 -4.79 -11.01 -15.31
N ALA A 33 -4.24 -10.16 -14.44
CA ALA A 33 -2.88 -10.31 -13.91
C ALA A 33 -2.74 -11.59 -13.08
N LEU A 34 -3.69 -11.89 -12.18
CA LEU A 34 -3.67 -13.09 -11.36
C LEU A 34 -3.77 -14.37 -12.21
N GLU A 35 -4.61 -14.37 -13.24
CA GLU A 35 -4.71 -15.45 -14.25
C GLU A 35 -3.40 -15.64 -15.02
N ALA A 36 -2.75 -14.53 -15.40
CA ALA A 36 -1.47 -14.54 -16.09
C ALA A 36 -0.29 -14.99 -15.20
N GLY A 37 -0.53 -15.21 -13.90
CA GLY A 37 0.47 -15.71 -12.96
C GLY A 37 1.18 -14.63 -12.15
N TYR A 38 0.70 -13.37 -12.15
CA TYR A 38 1.23 -12.35 -11.25
C TYR A 38 0.94 -12.74 -9.80
N ARG A 39 1.95 -12.54 -8.96
CA ARG A 39 1.90 -12.82 -7.52
C ARG A 39 2.38 -11.64 -6.69
N HIS A 40 2.86 -10.57 -7.30
CA HIS A 40 3.26 -9.34 -6.63
C HIS A 40 2.32 -8.21 -7.08
N ILE A 41 1.66 -7.55 -6.11
CA ILE A 41 0.72 -6.47 -6.35
C ILE A 41 1.18 -5.23 -5.58
N ASP A 42 1.34 -4.11 -6.30
CA ASP A 42 1.70 -2.81 -5.74
C ASP A 42 0.50 -1.87 -5.70
N THR A 43 0.15 -1.39 -4.51
CA THR A 43 -0.95 -0.45 -4.27
C THR A 43 -0.59 0.63 -3.26
N ALA A 44 -1.52 1.54 -2.97
CA ALA A 44 -1.42 2.56 -1.93
C ALA A 44 -2.80 3.15 -1.62
N PRO A 45 -3.05 3.62 -0.39
CA PRO A 45 -4.32 4.26 -0.03
C PRO A 45 -4.65 5.48 -0.89
N VAL A 46 -3.64 6.25 -1.30
CA VAL A 46 -3.82 7.43 -2.17
C VAL A 46 -4.21 7.09 -3.60
N TYR A 47 -4.20 5.81 -3.99
CA TYR A 47 -4.71 5.37 -5.30
C TYR A 47 -6.23 5.18 -5.28
N LEU A 48 -6.84 5.19 -4.09
CA LEU A 48 -8.29 5.15 -3.86
C LEU A 48 -8.97 3.88 -4.39
N ASN A 49 -8.20 2.80 -4.53
CA ASN A 49 -8.66 1.54 -5.10
C ASN A 49 -8.31 0.28 -4.27
N GLU A 50 -7.73 0.44 -3.08
CA GLU A 50 -7.39 -0.68 -2.18
C GLU A 50 -8.61 -1.55 -1.84
N LYS A 51 -9.79 -0.94 -1.64
CA LYS A 51 -11.03 -1.68 -1.37
C LYS A 51 -11.45 -2.60 -2.51
N THR A 52 -11.30 -2.14 -3.75
CA THR A 52 -11.61 -2.96 -4.93
C THR A 52 -10.59 -4.08 -5.07
N ILE A 53 -9.30 -3.80 -4.85
CA ILE A 53 -8.24 -4.81 -4.83
C ILE A 53 -8.54 -5.87 -3.76
N GLY A 54 -8.92 -5.46 -2.55
CA GLY A 54 -9.27 -6.36 -1.46
C GLY A 54 -10.43 -7.29 -1.81
N ASN A 55 -11.47 -6.78 -2.47
CA ASN A 55 -12.59 -7.62 -2.94
C ASN A 55 -12.11 -8.70 -3.92
N VAL A 56 -11.29 -8.35 -4.91
CA VAL A 56 -10.74 -9.33 -5.88
C VAL A 56 -9.87 -10.37 -5.19
N LEU A 57 -8.97 -9.93 -4.30
CA LEU A 57 -8.11 -10.84 -3.55
C LEU A 57 -8.93 -11.81 -2.71
N LYS A 58 -9.96 -11.30 -2.01
CA LYS A 58 -10.87 -12.12 -1.21
C LYS A 58 -11.59 -13.16 -2.06
N GLU A 59 -12.10 -12.80 -3.23
CA GLU A 59 -12.74 -13.76 -4.14
C GLU A 59 -11.80 -14.89 -4.57
N TRP A 60 -10.55 -14.56 -4.91
CA TRP A 60 -9.54 -15.55 -5.29
C TRP A 60 -9.16 -16.49 -4.14
N LEU A 61 -9.01 -15.94 -2.94
CA LEU A 61 -8.68 -16.69 -1.72
C LEU A 61 -9.85 -17.60 -1.30
N ASP A 62 -11.07 -17.07 -1.25
CA ASP A 62 -12.28 -17.83 -0.87
C ASP A 62 -12.58 -18.97 -1.87
N ALA A 63 -12.31 -18.75 -3.16
CA ALA A 63 -12.46 -19.76 -4.20
C ALA A 63 -11.30 -20.79 -4.24
N GLY A 64 -10.28 -20.63 -3.38
CA GLY A 64 -9.12 -21.53 -3.32
C GLY A 64 -8.25 -21.52 -4.57
N ARG A 65 -8.25 -20.40 -5.31
CA ARG A 65 -7.47 -20.26 -6.56
C ARG A 65 -6.00 -19.98 -6.32
N LEU A 66 -5.69 -19.44 -5.14
CA LEU A 66 -4.35 -19.22 -4.59
C LEU A 66 -4.47 -19.13 -3.07
N THR A 67 -3.34 -19.21 -2.37
CA THR A 67 -3.25 -18.93 -0.93
C THR A 67 -2.66 -17.55 -0.67
N ARG A 68 -2.82 -17.03 0.56
CA ARG A 68 -2.32 -15.70 0.92
C ARG A 68 -0.79 -15.65 0.81
N GLU A 69 -0.10 -16.73 1.15
CA GLU A 69 1.36 -16.85 1.15
C GLU A 69 1.95 -16.90 -0.28
N GLU A 70 1.13 -17.20 -1.29
CA GLU A 70 1.54 -17.09 -2.69
C GLU A 70 1.58 -15.64 -3.17
N LEU A 71 0.98 -14.70 -2.43
CA LEU A 71 0.92 -13.29 -2.79
C LEU A 71 1.98 -12.47 -2.06
N PHE A 72 2.54 -11.50 -2.77
CA PHE A 72 3.40 -10.45 -2.27
C PHE A 72 2.70 -9.09 -2.44
N ILE A 73 2.13 -8.57 -1.36
CA ILE A 73 1.34 -7.35 -1.36
C ILE A 73 2.16 -6.19 -0.83
N VAL A 74 2.25 -5.13 -1.64
CA VAL A 74 2.88 -3.86 -1.27
C VAL A 74 1.82 -2.79 -1.09
N THR A 75 1.83 -2.11 0.06
CA THR A 75 1.10 -0.85 0.23
C THR A 75 2.00 0.22 0.84
N LYS A 76 1.51 1.45 0.97
CA LYS A 76 2.33 2.62 1.27
C LYS A 76 1.67 3.53 2.31
N LEU A 77 2.44 4.03 3.26
CA LEU A 77 2.05 5.10 4.16
C LEU A 77 1.77 6.38 3.36
N PRO A 78 0.55 6.94 3.40
CA PRO A 78 0.21 8.09 2.58
C PRO A 78 0.96 9.35 3.06
N PRO A 79 1.11 10.39 2.21
CA PRO A 79 1.81 11.63 2.57
C PRO A 79 1.27 12.31 3.83
N HIS A 80 -0.05 12.27 4.05
CA HIS A 80 -0.68 12.83 5.25
C HIS A 80 -0.60 11.89 6.46
N GLY A 81 0.02 10.72 6.31
CA GLY A 81 0.30 9.76 7.36
C GLY A 81 1.77 9.70 7.77
N THR A 82 2.66 10.50 7.15
CA THR A 82 4.12 10.54 7.37
C THR A 82 4.51 11.13 8.74
N ARG A 83 3.84 10.70 9.82
CA ARG A 83 4.15 11.02 11.22
C ARG A 83 4.20 9.71 12.02
N ALA A 84 5.12 9.62 12.97
CA ALA A 84 5.31 8.43 13.81
C ALA A 84 4.00 7.96 14.47
N ALA A 85 3.18 8.90 14.97
CA ALA A 85 1.93 8.60 15.66
C ALA A 85 0.81 8.06 14.74
N THR A 86 0.94 8.20 13.42
CA THR A 86 -0.12 7.83 12.46
C THR A 86 0.20 6.60 11.62
N VAL A 87 1.42 6.06 11.70
CA VAL A 87 1.85 4.89 10.89
C VAL A 87 0.89 3.72 11.05
N GLU A 88 0.60 3.34 12.29
CA GLU A 88 -0.28 2.19 12.57
C GLU A 88 -1.73 2.45 12.12
N LYS A 89 -2.25 3.66 12.33
CA LYS A 89 -3.60 4.06 11.87
C LYS A 89 -3.76 3.79 10.38
N PHE A 90 -2.79 4.22 9.56
CA PHE A 90 -2.88 4.10 8.11
C PHE A 90 -2.57 2.68 7.62
N LEU A 91 -1.67 1.95 8.27
CA LEU A 91 -1.46 0.53 7.95
C LEU A 91 -2.75 -0.27 8.20
N ARG A 92 -3.40 -0.10 9.37
CA ARG A 92 -4.66 -0.77 9.70
C ARG A 92 -5.76 -0.45 8.70
N ARG A 93 -5.88 0.82 8.29
CA ARG A 93 -6.84 1.22 7.25
C ARG A 93 -6.59 0.47 5.93
N SER A 94 -5.34 0.40 5.46
CA SER A 94 -5.03 -0.35 4.24
C SER A 94 -5.29 -1.84 4.41
N LEU A 95 -4.98 -2.44 5.56
CA LEU A 95 -5.31 -3.84 5.86
C LEU A 95 -6.82 -4.11 5.82
N ASP A 96 -7.62 -3.22 6.41
CA ASP A 96 -9.08 -3.30 6.38
C ASP A 96 -9.64 -3.19 4.95
N ASP A 97 -9.17 -2.20 4.18
CA ASP A 97 -9.60 -1.99 2.79
C ASP A 97 -9.17 -3.18 1.90
N LEU A 98 -7.94 -3.68 2.08
CA LEU A 98 -7.43 -4.86 1.37
C LEU A 98 -8.02 -6.18 1.88
N GLN A 99 -8.69 -6.19 3.04
CA GLN A 99 -9.20 -7.37 3.71
C GLN A 99 -8.10 -8.41 4.00
N LEU A 100 -6.95 -7.95 4.50
CA LEU A 100 -5.77 -8.77 4.81
C LEU A 100 -5.35 -8.61 6.26
N GLU A 101 -4.74 -9.65 6.83
CA GLU A 101 -4.13 -9.59 8.17
C GLU A 101 -2.74 -8.96 8.15
N TYR A 102 -2.02 -9.08 7.04
CA TYR A 102 -0.69 -8.52 6.85
C TYR A 102 -0.44 -8.12 5.38
N VAL A 103 0.55 -7.25 5.18
CA VAL A 103 1.17 -6.96 3.86
C VAL A 103 2.63 -7.38 3.89
N ASP A 104 3.16 -7.74 2.73
CA ASP A 104 4.54 -8.24 2.61
C ASP A 104 5.56 -7.11 2.64
N LEU A 105 5.14 -5.91 2.23
CA LEU A 105 5.97 -4.72 2.27
C LEU A 105 5.15 -3.45 2.49
N TYR A 106 5.60 -2.61 3.42
CA TYR A 106 5.00 -1.30 3.70
C TYR A 106 6.01 -0.18 3.53
N HIS A 107 5.78 0.70 2.54
CA HIS A 107 6.70 1.80 2.21
C HIS A 107 6.24 3.14 2.78
N VAL A 108 7.19 4.02 3.08
CA VAL A 108 6.90 5.46 3.17
C VAL A 108 6.75 6.00 1.75
N HIS A 109 5.56 6.45 1.36
CA HIS A 109 5.27 6.79 -0.05
C HIS A 109 6.07 8.01 -0.54
N VAL A 110 6.26 9.01 0.32
CA VAL A 110 6.99 10.25 0.01
C VAL A 110 7.80 10.73 1.21
N PRO A 111 8.92 11.44 1.01
CA PRO A 111 9.78 11.90 2.09
C PRO A 111 9.31 13.21 2.74
N PHE A 112 8.05 13.58 2.59
CA PHE A 112 7.49 14.80 3.19
C PHE A 112 6.10 14.54 3.74
N THR A 113 5.66 15.42 4.63
CA THR A 113 4.33 15.34 5.22
C THR A 113 3.45 16.42 4.62
N VAL A 114 2.18 16.08 4.38
CA VAL A 114 1.14 17.07 4.04
C VAL A 114 0.08 17.08 5.14
N PRO A 115 -0.64 18.19 5.34
CA PRO A 115 -1.78 18.24 6.26
C PRO A 115 -2.84 17.19 5.91
N GLU A 116 -3.43 16.55 6.92
CA GLU A 116 -4.62 15.70 6.74
C GLU A 116 -5.84 16.62 6.59
N VAL A 117 -6.43 16.63 5.40
CA VAL A 117 -7.63 17.42 5.07
C VAL A 117 -8.67 16.54 4.39
N ASP A 118 -9.93 16.92 4.50
CA ASP A 118 -11.00 16.27 3.75
C ASP A 118 -10.89 16.63 2.25
N GLY A 119 -10.71 15.62 1.40
CA GLY A 119 -10.66 15.79 -0.05
C GLY A 119 -9.24 15.87 -0.62
N PRO A 120 -9.00 16.68 -1.67
CA PRO A 120 -7.68 16.79 -2.31
C PRO A 120 -6.64 17.42 -1.36
N PHE A 121 -5.37 17.31 -1.71
CA PHE A 121 -4.30 17.96 -0.95
C PHE A 121 -4.55 19.47 -0.79
N LEU A 122 -4.23 19.99 0.39
CA LEU A 122 -4.31 21.42 0.67
C LEU A 122 -3.32 22.18 -0.23
N MET A 123 -3.81 23.17 -0.95
CA MET A 123 -3.01 24.05 -1.81
C MET A 123 -2.86 25.43 -1.16
N ASP A 124 -1.71 26.07 -1.35
CA ASP A 124 -1.49 27.46 -0.96
C ASP A 124 -2.00 28.45 -2.02
N ASP A 125 -1.84 29.76 -1.76
CA ASP A 125 -2.28 30.83 -2.68
C ASP A 125 -1.56 30.81 -4.04
N ASN A 126 -0.41 30.13 -4.15
CA ASN A 126 0.34 29.96 -5.39
C ASN A 126 -0.09 28.71 -6.18
N GLY A 127 -0.95 27.86 -5.58
CA GLY A 127 -1.36 26.58 -6.15
C GLY A 127 -0.39 25.44 -5.85
N ASP A 128 0.57 25.63 -4.94
CA ASP A 128 1.51 24.59 -4.50
C ASP A 128 0.91 23.78 -3.34
N ILE A 129 1.30 22.51 -3.24
CA ILE A 129 0.87 21.66 -2.12
C ILE A 129 1.48 22.18 -0.81
N VAL A 130 0.64 22.41 0.19
CA VAL A 130 1.07 22.79 1.54
C VAL A 130 1.81 21.61 2.18
N LEU A 131 3.05 21.86 2.62
CA LEU A 131 3.90 20.89 3.29
C LEU A 131 4.01 21.17 4.78
N GLU A 132 4.02 20.11 5.59
CA GLU A 132 4.51 20.17 6.96
C GLU A 132 6.03 19.95 6.98
N THR A 133 6.77 20.97 7.41
CA THR A 133 8.24 21.00 7.37
C THR A 133 8.90 20.33 8.58
N THR A 134 8.13 19.69 9.45
CA THR A 134 8.56 19.08 10.71
C THR A 134 8.65 17.55 10.66
N THR A 135 8.74 16.97 9.46
CA THR A 135 8.79 15.52 9.27
C THR A 135 10.04 14.91 9.94
N ASP A 136 9.85 14.02 10.91
CA ASP A 136 10.94 13.26 11.54
C ASP A 136 10.95 11.82 11.01
N HIS A 137 11.81 11.57 10.02
CA HIS A 137 11.97 10.25 9.40
C HIS A 137 12.54 9.20 10.36
N VAL A 138 13.36 9.58 11.33
CA VAL A 138 13.96 8.63 12.28
C VAL A 138 12.90 8.12 13.25
N ALA A 139 12.06 9.02 13.77
CA ALA A 139 10.91 8.64 14.59
C ALA A 139 9.92 7.78 13.81
N LEU A 140 9.63 8.16 12.56
CA LEU A 140 8.75 7.42 11.66
C LEU A 140 9.24 5.98 11.43
N TRP A 141 10.50 5.82 11.05
CA TRP A 141 11.11 4.53 10.75
C TRP A 141 11.13 3.59 11.96
N LYS A 142 11.39 4.13 13.16
CA LYS A 142 11.36 3.35 14.41
C LYS A 142 9.98 2.74 14.68
N VAL A 143 8.90 3.47 14.41
CA VAL A 143 7.54 2.92 14.54
C VAL A 143 7.30 1.83 13.50
N GLY A 144 7.68 2.08 12.24
CA GLY A 144 7.55 1.10 11.16
C GLY A 144 8.21 -0.25 11.47
N ASN A 145 9.43 -0.24 12.02
CA ASN A 145 10.14 -1.46 12.40
C ASN A 145 9.42 -2.28 13.48
N ASN A 146 8.71 -1.63 14.41
CA ASN A 146 7.98 -2.33 15.46
C ASN A 146 6.68 -2.99 14.94
N LEU A 147 6.14 -2.52 13.81
CA LEU A 147 4.97 -3.10 13.17
C LEU A 147 5.29 -4.37 12.38
N ILE A 148 6.56 -4.58 12.00
CA ILE A 148 7.04 -5.78 11.29
C ILE A 148 7.18 -6.99 12.24
N THR A 149 7.05 -6.77 13.55
CA THR A 149 7.26 -7.79 14.61
C THR A 149 5.98 -8.29 15.30
N LEU A 150 4.80 -7.98 14.78
CA LEU A 150 3.51 -8.50 15.25
C LEU A 150 3.03 -9.65 14.36
#